data_AF-A0A653VJ38-F1
#
_entry.id   AF-A0A653VJ38-F1
#
_cell.length_a   1.000
_cell.length_b   1.000
_cell.length_c   1.000
_cell.angle_alpha   90.00
_cell.angle_beta   90.00
_cell.angle_gamma   90.00
#
_symmetry.space_group_name_H-M   'P 1'
#
loop_
_entity.id
_entity.type
_entity.pdbx_description
1 polymer ?
#
loop_
_entity_poly.entity_id
_entity_poly.type
_entity_poly.pdbx_seq_one_letter_code
_entity_poly.pdbx_strand_id
1 'polypeptide(L)'
;MAGTNEQTNDTYTVNPNQIVYDQVHEMDFQVEVMTVYFAEKKPKMIWEAKTETYTVKNGGTPVDVKKKYEAENRRNITTDLADDVRLSPNQNVNVSWEEQIQEKDDQGQLKFEYNKLDKAKIKDKVFVVANCNGTNGKLTLEINENKLDNEELVYDNPIKFLIGEEEKTKIEFTINNTFIYAQEIILRPKSDEDLKKLVEKFEKREKKNAFLFFKANVTDTEDDIVYPDESQEFLNKDKEQFEIVGTPCYCNRDITVDEIIDLIYHLRDKQNHVTNRNKFFDSGTERITEISISTGKISDNRSKIELFINELNAMFRKFGITTCKRKIHFIGQMYLETASFRYTYENRTTVPSNYKGGVDFQGRGMKQITHDYNYLAYYDYINTTTLFQTYMTTRNGYESVGECVTNRIQANNAGLNATFYDGLKTFAKKISEELFHSFNSAGWFSTIYKPTTLAEMDKGLEDENVRLVTRAINGGENNLAERKDYTKWTKEFFKYDTECIKK
;
A
#
# COMPACT_ATOMS: atom_id res chain seq x y z
N MET A 1 38.44 -51.57 82.43
CA MET A 1 38.56 -51.22 80.99
C MET A 1 37.45 -51.93 80.25
N ALA A 2 36.89 -51.21 79.28
CA ALA A 2 35.70 -51.43 78.45
C ALA A 2 35.13 -52.86 78.31
N GLY A 3 33.80 -52.92 78.39
CA GLY A 3 32.96 -54.09 78.24
C GLY A 3 32.54 -54.39 76.79
N THR A 4 31.90 -55.54 76.70
CA THR A 4 31.32 -56.29 75.57
C THR A 4 30.02 -55.68 75.01
N ASN A 5 29.83 -55.68 73.69
CA ASN A 5 28.87 -56.55 72.96
C ASN A 5 28.52 -56.03 71.55
N GLU A 6 28.43 -57.01 70.64
CA GLU A 6 27.67 -57.12 69.39
C GLU A 6 26.95 -55.90 68.80
N GLN A 7 27.28 -55.58 67.54
CA GLN A 7 26.39 -54.92 66.60
C GLN A 7 26.30 -55.73 65.31
N THR A 8 25.18 -56.44 65.18
CA THR A 8 24.58 -56.84 63.90
C THR A 8 24.17 -55.57 63.15
N ASN A 9 24.60 -55.40 61.91
CA ASN A 9 23.96 -54.47 60.98
C ASN A 9 23.63 -55.21 59.70
N ASP A 10 22.33 -55.45 59.55
CA ASP A 10 21.66 -56.01 58.40
C ASP A 10 22.03 -55.28 57.11
N THR A 11 22.34 -56.07 56.09
CA THR A 11 22.37 -55.64 54.69
C THR A 11 20.95 -55.31 54.24
N TYR A 12 20.54 -54.05 54.40
CA TYR A 12 19.39 -53.53 53.68
C TYR A 12 19.79 -53.27 52.22
N THR A 13 19.37 -54.16 51.33
CA THR A 13 19.30 -53.91 49.90
C THR A 13 18.35 -52.74 49.66
N VAL A 14 18.89 -51.65 49.11
CA VAL A 14 18.12 -50.49 48.63
C VAL A 14 17.11 -50.98 47.60
N ASN A 15 15.83 -50.75 47.87
CA ASN A 15 14.75 -50.94 46.90
C ASN A 15 14.96 -49.92 45.76
N PRO A 16 15.17 -50.34 44.50
CA PRO A 16 15.39 -49.41 43.37
C PRO A 16 14.21 -48.48 43.09
N ASN A 17 13.04 -48.74 43.69
CA ASN A 17 11.81 -47.98 43.44
C ASN A 17 11.58 -46.82 44.43
N GLN A 18 12.58 -46.43 45.21
CA GLN A 18 12.46 -45.34 46.20
C GLN A 18 13.18 -44.04 45.79
N ILE A 19 13.44 -43.86 44.48
CA ILE A 19 13.97 -42.61 43.88
C ILE A 19 12.94 -42.00 42.90
N VAL A 20 11.64 -42.10 43.19
CA VAL A 20 10.58 -41.58 42.28
C VAL A 20 9.62 -40.60 42.96
N TYR A 21 9.87 -40.20 44.21
CA TYR A 21 8.92 -39.33 44.93
C TYR A 21 9.50 -38.07 45.59
N ASP A 22 10.70 -37.62 45.20
CA ASP A 22 11.26 -36.31 45.63
C ASP A 22 11.75 -35.43 44.45
N GLN A 23 11.11 -35.56 43.29
CA GLN A 23 11.09 -34.48 42.29
C GLN A 23 9.67 -33.92 42.22
N VAL A 24 9.30 -33.14 43.23
CA VAL A 24 8.25 -32.13 43.05
C VAL A 24 8.69 -31.29 41.86
N HIS A 25 7.89 -31.28 40.79
CA HIS A 25 8.17 -30.53 39.57
C HIS A 25 8.41 -29.06 39.93
N GLU A 26 9.60 -28.53 39.63
CA GLU A 26 9.91 -27.09 39.76
C GLU A 26 8.97 -26.19 38.93
N MET A 27 8.12 -26.75 38.06
CA MET A 27 7.13 -26.00 37.28
C MET A 27 5.89 -25.54 38.06
N ASP A 28 5.58 -26.13 39.23
CA ASP A 28 4.30 -25.84 39.91
C ASP A 28 4.29 -24.47 40.64
N PHE A 29 5.43 -23.79 40.76
CA PHE A 29 5.58 -22.54 41.52
C PHE A 29 6.25 -21.41 40.72
N GLN A 30 6.20 -21.45 39.39
CA GLN A 30 6.81 -20.40 38.54
C GLN A 30 5.81 -19.82 37.54
N VAL A 31 5.91 -18.51 37.33
CA VAL A 31 5.28 -17.78 36.22
C VAL A 31 6.38 -17.28 35.29
N GLU A 32 6.45 -17.84 34.08
CA GLU A 32 7.47 -17.55 33.09
C GLU A 32 6.89 -16.77 31.90
N VAL A 33 7.27 -15.49 31.77
CA VAL A 33 6.91 -14.66 30.61
C VAL A 33 8.01 -14.79 29.55
N MET A 34 7.80 -15.59 28.51
CA MET A 34 8.87 -15.92 27.55
C MET A 34 9.00 -14.89 26.42
N THR A 35 7.89 -14.48 25.81
CA THR A 35 7.91 -13.55 24.68
C THR A 35 6.68 -12.66 24.67
N VAL A 36 6.85 -11.39 24.33
CA VAL A 36 5.76 -10.45 24.05
C VAL A 36 6.03 -9.79 22.71
N TYR A 37 5.04 -9.78 21.82
CA TYR A 37 5.20 -9.24 20.47
C TYR A 37 3.88 -8.76 19.86
N PHE A 38 4.00 -7.90 18.85
CA PHE A 38 2.89 -7.55 17.98
C PHE A 38 2.71 -8.62 16.90
N ALA A 39 1.47 -8.93 16.53
CA ALA A 39 1.15 -9.99 15.58
C ALA A 39 -0.05 -9.67 14.69
N GLU A 40 -0.11 -10.34 13.56
CA GLU A 40 -1.34 -10.51 12.79
C GLU A 40 -1.97 -11.87 13.12
N LYS A 41 -3.30 -11.93 13.19
CA LYS A 41 -4.04 -13.17 13.39
C LYS A 41 -4.33 -13.79 12.02
N LYS A 42 -3.81 -14.99 11.77
CA LYS A 42 -4.02 -15.73 10.51
C LYS A 42 -4.72 -17.07 10.75
N PRO A 43 -5.54 -17.55 9.80
CA PRO A 43 -6.05 -18.91 9.82
C PRO A 43 -4.91 -19.92 9.90
N LYS A 44 -4.97 -20.85 10.84
CA LYS A 44 -3.99 -21.95 10.90
C LYS A 44 -4.38 -23.00 9.86
N MET A 45 -3.59 -23.12 8.80
CA MET A 45 -3.90 -24.01 7.68
C MET A 45 -3.18 -25.36 7.82
N ILE A 46 -3.89 -26.45 7.55
CA ILE A 46 -3.36 -27.81 7.48
C ILE A 46 -3.67 -28.44 6.12
N TRP A 47 -2.97 -29.51 5.79
CA TRP A 47 -3.24 -30.31 4.60
C TRP A 47 -4.02 -31.56 4.99
N GLU A 48 -5.21 -31.72 4.42
CA GLU A 48 -6.07 -32.88 4.67
C GLU A 48 -6.13 -33.76 3.43
N ALA A 49 -5.97 -35.08 3.62
CA ALA A 49 -6.10 -36.04 2.55
C ALA A 49 -7.58 -36.18 2.13
N LYS A 50 -7.83 -36.03 0.83
CA LYS A 50 -9.13 -36.19 0.19
C LYS A 50 -9.07 -37.31 -0.84
N THR A 51 -10.21 -37.92 -1.12
CA THR A 51 -10.37 -38.88 -2.21
C THR A 51 -11.77 -38.78 -2.79
N GLU A 52 -11.86 -38.86 -4.11
CA GLU A 52 -13.13 -38.85 -4.86
C GLU A 52 -13.04 -39.84 -6.02
N THR A 53 -14.17 -40.44 -6.37
CA THR A 53 -14.29 -41.25 -7.59
C THR A 53 -14.74 -40.38 -8.76
N TYR A 54 -13.89 -40.25 -9.77
CA TYR A 54 -14.18 -39.54 -11.02
C TYR A 54 -14.67 -40.50 -12.11
N THR A 55 -15.85 -40.24 -12.68
CA THR A 55 -16.36 -40.99 -13.84
C THR A 55 -15.93 -40.34 -15.16
N VAL A 56 -15.18 -41.07 -15.98
CA VAL A 56 -14.59 -40.61 -17.25
C VAL A 56 -15.68 -40.36 -18.29
N LYS A 57 -15.72 -39.15 -18.86
CA LYS A 57 -16.73 -38.78 -19.87
C LYS A 57 -16.37 -39.25 -21.30
N ASN A 58 -15.19 -38.89 -21.80
CA ASN A 58 -14.80 -39.05 -23.21
C ASN A 58 -13.44 -39.78 -23.38
N GLY A 59 -13.19 -40.85 -22.62
CA GLY A 59 -11.88 -41.52 -22.57
C GLY A 59 -10.74 -40.61 -22.10
N GLY A 60 -9.49 -40.99 -22.37
CA GLY A 60 -8.29 -40.20 -22.05
C GLY A 60 -7.26 -40.97 -21.24
N THR A 61 -6.47 -40.27 -20.43
CA THR A 61 -5.46 -40.84 -19.51
C THR A 61 -5.69 -40.35 -18.07
N PRO A 62 -5.14 -41.04 -17.05
CA PRO A 62 -5.16 -40.53 -15.68
C PRO A 62 -4.49 -39.15 -15.52
N VAL A 63 -3.53 -38.79 -16.36
CA VAL A 63 -2.95 -37.43 -16.41
C VAL A 63 -4.03 -36.39 -16.73
N ASP A 64 -4.93 -36.68 -17.66
CA ASP A 64 -6.05 -35.79 -18.01
C ASP A 64 -7.08 -35.67 -16.88
N VAL A 65 -7.18 -36.70 -16.03
CA VAL A 65 -8.02 -36.67 -14.82
C VAL A 65 -7.34 -35.81 -13.75
N LYS A 66 -6.05 -36.01 -13.47
CA LYS A 66 -5.28 -35.22 -12.49
C LYS A 66 -5.38 -33.71 -12.78
N LYS A 67 -5.23 -33.30 -14.04
CA LYS A 67 -5.37 -31.89 -14.47
C LYS A 67 -6.69 -31.24 -14.10
N LYS A 68 -7.78 -32.01 -13.97
CA LYS A 68 -9.10 -31.47 -13.57
C LYS A 68 -9.17 -31.15 -12.08
N TYR A 69 -8.28 -31.73 -11.29
CA TYR A 69 -8.21 -31.55 -9.85
C TYR A 69 -7.13 -30.53 -9.42
N GLU A 70 -6.35 -30.01 -10.36
CA GLU A 70 -5.38 -28.93 -10.11
C GLU A 70 -6.10 -27.66 -9.64
N ALA A 71 -5.69 -27.18 -8.46
CA ALA A 71 -6.14 -25.92 -7.87
C ALA A 71 -5.03 -25.36 -6.97
N GLU A 72 -5.04 -24.06 -6.71
CA GLU A 72 -4.00 -23.39 -5.89
C GLU A 72 -3.91 -23.96 -4.47
N ASN A 73 -5.03 -24.47 -3.92
CA ASN A 73 -5.12 -25.03 -2.57
C ASN A 73 -5.00 -26.57 -2.54
N ARG A 74 -4.54 -27.21 -3.63
CA ARG A 74 -4.42 -28.67 -3.72
C ARG A 74 -3.00 -29.07 -4.11
N ARG A 75 -2.52 -30.19 -3.57
CA ARG A 75 -1.22 -30.77 -3.92
C ARG A 75 -1.26 -32.30 -3.88
N ASN A 76 -0.17 -32.93 -4.32
CA ASN A 76 0.01 -34.39 -4.28
C ASN A 76 -1.15 -35.16 -4.95
N ILE A 77 -1.58 -34.68 -6.12
CA ILE A 77 -2.71 -35.27 -6.85
C ILE A 77 -2.27 -36.59 -7.50
N THR A 78 -2.89 -37.69 -7.09
CA THR A 78 -2.62 -39.05 -7.58
C THR A 78 -3.91 -39.75 -8.02
N THR A 79 -3.75 -40.80 -8.81
CA THR A 79 -4.82 -41.69 -9.25
C THR A 79 -4.52 -43.12 -8.87
N ASP A 80 -5.54 -43.96 -8.75
CA ASP A 80 -5.40 -45.41 -8.54
C ASP A 80 -4.90 -46.17 -9.78
N LEU A 81 -4.85 -45.52 -10.94
CA LEU A 81 -4.33 -46.04 -12.21
C LEU A 81 -3.02 -45.36 -12.61
N ALA A 82 -2.16 -46.08 -13.33
CA ALA A 82 -0.90 -45.57 -13.87
C ALA A 82 -1.13 -44.58 -15.02
N ASP A 83 -0.23 -43.59 -15.16
CA ASP A 83 -0.43 -42.41 -16.03
C ASP A 83 -0.54 -42.72 -17.53
N ASP A 84 -0.03 -43.87 -17.97
CA ASP A 84 -0.02 -44.34 -19.36
C ASP A 84 -1.25 -45.20 -19.72
N VAL A 85 -2.12 -45.52 -18.75
CA VAL A 85 -3.33 -46.32 -18.98
C VAL A 85 -4.34 -45.55 -19.81
N ARG A 86 -4.84 -46.17 -20.88
CA ARG A 86 -5.94 -45.61 -21.69
C ARG A 86 -7.29 -45.88 -21.02
N LEU A 87 -8.00 -44.80 -20.72
CA LEU A 87 -9.31 -44.84 -20.06
C LEU A 87 -10.46 -44.93 -21.06
N SER A 88 -11.47 -45.70 -20.72
CA SER A 88 -12.72 -45.83 -21.48
C SER A 88 -13.79 -44.86 -20.97
N PRO A 89 -14.75 -44.43 -21.81
CA PRO A 89 -15.95 -43.74 -21.35
C PRO A 89 -16.68 -44.52 -20.25
N ASN A 90 -17.19 -43.82 -19.25
CA ASN A 90 -17.83 -44.33 -18.04
C ASN A 90 -16.95 -45.17 -17.10
N GLN A 91 -15.63 -45.23 -17.34
CA GLN A 91 -14.70 -45.83 -16.38
C GLN A 91 -14.58 -44.94 -15.14
N ASN A 92 -14.56 -45.54 -13.95
CA ASN A 92 -14.31 -44.85 -12.69
C ASN A 92 -12.81 -44.85 -12.37
N VAL A 93 -12.30 -43.71 -11.91
CA VAL A 93 -10.91 -43.53 -11.46
C VAL A 93 -10.96 -42.90 -10.08
N ASN A 94 -10.30 -43.48 -9.08
CA ASN A 94 -10.17 -42.84 -7.79
C ASN A 94 -9.04 -41.83 -7.84
N VAL A 95 -9.34 -40.59 -7.49
CA VAL A 95 -8.41 -39.48 -7.44
C VAL A 95 -8.21 -39.13 -5.98
N SER A 96 -6.96 -39.06 -5.54
CA SER A 96 -6.58 -38.66 -4.19
C SER A 96 -5.71 -37.41 -4.26
N TRP A 97 -5.87 -36.49 -3.31
CA TRP A 97 -5.07 -35.28 -3.22
C TRP A 97 -5.01 -34.80 -1.77
N GLU A 98 -4.08 -33.90 -1.47
CA GLU A 98 -4.11 -33.13 -0.22
C GLU A 98 -4.72 -31.75 -0.51
N GLU A 99 -5.72 -31.36 0.28
CA GLU A 99 -6.39 -30.07 0.19
C GLU A 99 -6.03 -29.22 1.40
N GLN A 100 -5.68 -27.95 1.15
CA GLN A 100 -5.41 -27.00 2.22
C GLN A 100 -6.73 -26.55 2.84
N ILE A 101 -6.89 -26.82 4.13
CA ILE A 101 -8.08 -26.44 4.91
C ILE A 101 -7.66 -25.74 6.20
N GLN A 102 -8.56 -24.95 6.79
CA GLN A 102 -8.32 -24.38 8.10
C GLN A 102 -8.49 -25.45 9.19
N GLU A 103 -7.50 -25.58 10.07
CA GLU A 103 -7.51 -26.51 11.19
C GLU A 103 -8.67 -26.18 12.14
N LYS A 104 -9.27 -27.21 12.72
CA LYS A 104 -10.25 -27.09 13.78
C LYS A 104 -9.71 -27.71 15.08
N ASP A 105 -10.13 -27.18 16.22
CA ASP A 105 -9.89 -27.82 17.51
C ASP A 105 -10.83 -29.02 17.74
N ASP A 106 -10.65 -29.69 18.89
CA ASP A 106 -11.43 -30.87 19.28
C ASP A 106 -12.94 -30.56 19.44
N GLN A 107 -13.32 -29.27 19.51
CA GLN A 107 -14.70 -28.79 19.60
C GLN A 107 -15.24 -28.32 18.25
N GLY A 108 -14.44 -28.43 17.17
CA GLY A 108 -14.81 -28.04 15.82
C GLY A 108 -14.66 -26.53 15.53
N GLN A 109 -14.09 -25.74 16.44
CA GLN A 109 -13.83 -24.32 16.20
C GLN A 109 -12.58 -24.11 15.36
N LEU A 110 -12.60 -23.10 14.50
CA LEU A 110 -11.48 -22.77 13.62
C LEU A 110 -10.28 -22.26 14.41
N LYS A 111 -9.11 -22.87 14.19
CA LYS A 111 -7.85 -22.45 14.81
C LYS A 111 -7.20 -21.31 14.04
N PHE A 112 -6.48 -20.49 14.80
CA PHE A 112 -5.71 -19.36 14.31
C PHE A 112 -4.30 -19.42 14.86
N GLU A 113 -3.37 -18.81 14.12
CA GLU A 113 -2.00 -18.56 14.54
C GLU A 113 -1.75 -17.05 14.60
N TYR A 114 -0.75 -16.66 15.38
CA TYR A 114 -0.36 -15.28 15.58
C TYR A 114 1.05 -15.06 15.06
N ASN A 115 1.12 -14.54 13.83
CA ASN A 115 2.39 -14.35 13.13
C ASN A 115 2.96 -13.00 13.52
N LYS A 116 4.21 -13.00 14.01
CA LYS A 116 4.89 -11.80 14.48
C LYS A 116 4.93 -10.73 13.39
N LEU A 117 4.62 -9.49 13.78
CA LEU A 117 4.77 -8.29 12.98
C LEU A 117 5.96 -7.50 13.51
N ASP A 118 6.79 -7.02 12.59
CA ASP A 118 7.93 -6.15 12.92
C ASP A 118 7.63 -4.67 12.60
N LYS A 119 6.49 -4.39 11.97
CA LYS A 119 6.08 -3.02 11.61
C LYS A 119 4.57 -2.86 11.48
N ALA A 120 4.10 -1.64 11.67
CA ALA A 120 2.72 -1.21 11.40
C ALA A 120 2.65 0.29 11.08
N LYS A 121 1.44 0.81 10.85
CA LYS A 121 1.13 2.23 10.74
C LYS A 121 0.32 2.69 11.94
N ILE A 122 0.34 3.99 12.21
CA ILE A 122 -0.60 4.62 13.14
C ILE A 122 -2.02 4.23 12.73
N LYS A 123 -2.88 3.87 13.70
CA LYS A 123 -4.26 3.39 13.54
C LYS A 123 -4.40 1.97 12.97
N ASP A 124 -3.32 1.25 12.65
CA ASP A 124 -3.44 -0.16 12.29
C ASP A 124 -4.01 -0.99 13.45
N LYS A 125 -4.75 -2.03 13.07
CA LYS A 125 -5.20 -3.08 13.97
C LYS A 125 -4.13 -4.15 14.07
N VAL A 126 -3.69 -4.45 15.28
CA VAL A 126 -2.67 -5.46 15.56
C VAL A 126 -3.08 -6.27 16.78
N PHE A 127 -2.58 -7.50 16.89
CA PHE A 127 -2.67 -8.27 18.12
C PHE A 127 -1.43 -8.02 18.96
N VAL A 128 -1.60 -7.85 20.26
CA VAL A 128 -0.52 -8.02 21.24
C VAL A 128 -0.61 -9.43 21.77
N VAL A 129 0.50 -10.17 21.68
CA VAL A 129 0.58 -11.58 22.04
C VAL A 129 1.67 -11.77 23.08
N ALA A 130 1.33 -12.48 24.15
CA ALA A 130 2.25 -12.92 25.17
C ALA A 130 2.24 -14.44 25.27
N ASN A 131 3.41 -15.05 25.11
CA ASN A 131 3.62 -16.45 25.48
C ASN A 131 4.10 -16.47 26.93
N CYS A 132 3.26 -16.99 27.81
CA CYS A 132 3.47 -16.99 29.26
C CYS A 132 3.03 -18.35 29.81
N ASN A 133 3.89 -18.99 30.60
CA ASN A 133 3.54 -20.19 31.34
C ASN A 133 3.28 -19.82 32.80
N GLY A 134 2.29 -20.46 33.43
CA GLY A 134 1.94 -20.18 34.83
C GLY A 134 0.53 -20.60 35.19
N THR A 135 0.31 -20.90 36.47
CA THR A 135 -0.97 -21.44 36.95
C THR A 135 -1.95 -20.36 37.38
N ASN A 136 -1.43 -19.25 37.92
CA ASN A 136 -2.20 -18.13 38.46
C ASN A 136 -1.40 -16.81 38.30
N GLY A 137 -2.04 -15.69 38.61
CA GLY A 137 -1.45 -14.35 38.52
C GLY A 137 -2.07 -13.47 37.44
N LYS A 138 -1.50 -12.28 37.30
CA LYS A 138 -1.97 -11.24 36.38
C LYS A 138 -0.81 -10.63 35.62
N LEU A 139 -0.77 -10.87 34.31
CA LEU A 139 0.21 -10.25 33.41
C LEU A 139 -0.33 -8.91 32.90
N THR A 140 0.40 -7.84 33.15
CA THR A 140 0.16 -6.50 32.62
C THR A 140 1.23 -6.13 31.60
N LEU A 141 0.81 -5.60 30.45
CA LEU A 141 1.71 -5.12 29.39
C LEU A 141 1.45 -3.65 29.11
N GLU A 142 2.49 -2.82 29.21
CA GLU A 142 2.48 -1.43 28.74
C GLU A 142 3.23 -1.33 27.41
N ILE A 143 2.73 -0.50 26.50
CA ILE A 143 3.42 -0.19 25.25
C ILE A 143 4.10 1.15 25.41
N ASN A 144 5.38 1.23 25.04
CA ASN A 144 6.20 2.43 25.15
C ASN A 144 6.94 2.66 23.85
N GLU A 145 7.27 3.92 23.55
CA GLU A 145 8.20 4.28 22.49
C GLU A 145 9.62 4.39 23.05
N ASN A 146 10.58 3.74 22.38
CA ASN A 146 11.99 4.03 22.56
C ASN A 146 12.40 5.12 21.56
N LYS A 147 13.04 6.16 22.10
CA LYS A 147 13.55 7.28 21.33
C LYS A 147 14.58 6.85 20.28
N LEU A 148 15.46 5.90 20.61
CA LEU A 148 16.64 5.52 19.80
C LEU A 148 17.36 6.77 19.26
N ASP A 149 17.61 6.83 17.95
CA ASP A 149 18.25 7.95 17.25
C ASP A 149 17.36 9.18 17.06
N ASN A 150 16.07 9.14 17.42
CA ASN A 150 15.15 10.26 17.20
C ASN A 150 15.37 11.38 18.24
N GLU A 151 15.16 12.65 17.87
CA GLU A 151 15.38 13.79 18.79
C GLU A 151 14.32 13.92 19.89
N GLU A 152 13.08 13.51 19.64
CA GLU A 152 11.95 13.58 20.57
C GLU A 152 11.03 12.39 20.35
N LEU A 153 10.26 11.97 21.36
CA LEU A 153 9.22 10.95 21.22
C LEU A 153 8.03 11.48 20.40
N VAL A 154 7.42 10.61 19.59
CA VAL A 154 6.17 10.89 18.87
C VAL A 154 4.98 10.57 19.77
N TYR A 155 5.05 9.46 20.50
CA TYR A 155 4.06 9.04 21.47
C TYR A 155 4.41 9.52 22.87
N ASP A 156 3.38 9.82 23.66
CA ASP A 156 3.54 9.96 25.10
C ASP A 156 3.54 8.55 25.71
N ASN A 157 4.51 8.27 26.59
CA ASN A 157 4.62 6.98 27.27
C ASN A 157 3.85 6.99 28.61
N PRO A 158 3.11 5.92 28.96
CA PRO A 158 2.76 4.77 28.12
C PRO A 158 1.78 5.14 27.00
N ILE A 159 1.91 4.45 25.87
CA ILE A 159 1.15 4.72 24.65
C ILE A 159 -0.34 4.47 24.87
N LYS A 160 -1.17 5.43 24.44
CA LYS A 160 -2.63 5.26 24.35
C LYS A 160 -3.02 4.49 23.10
N PHE A 161 -3.79 3.43 23.28
CA PHE A 161 -4.35 2.60 22.21
C PHE A 161 -5.82 2.27 22.51
N LEU A 162 -6.52 1.70 21.53
CA LEU A 162 -7.90 1.26 21.69
C LEU A 162 -8.00 -0.26 21.83
N ILE A 163 -8.79 -0.72 22.80
CA ILE A 163 -9.37 -2.07 22.82
C ILE A 163 -10.87 -1.91 22.56
N GLY A 164 -11.32 -2.34 21.39
CA GLY A 164 -12.67 -1.98 20.91
C GLY A 164 -12.81 -0.46 20.80
N GLU A 165 -13.70 0.14 21.60
CA GLU A 165 -13.94 1.59 21.66
C GLU A 165 -13.35 2.26 22.92
N GLU A 166 -12.71 1.48 23.79
CA GLU A 166 -12.12 1.97 25.04
C GLU A 166 -10.66 2.35 24.86
N GLU A 167 -10.28 3.54 25.34
CA GLU A 167 -8.87 3.94 25.43
C GLU A 167 -8.22 3.25 26.62
N LYS A 168 -7.05 2.65 26.38
CA LYS A 168 -6.23 1.99 27.40
C LYS A 168 -4.77 2.41 27.21
N THR A 169 -4.00 2.23 28.27
CA THR A 169 -2.54 2.40 28.27
C THR A 169 -1.80 1.12 28.63
N LYS A 170 -2.56 0.09 29.04
CA LYS A 170 -2.05 -1.23 29.41
C LYS A 170 -3.04 -2.33 29.03
N ILE A 171 -2.51 -3.51 28.78
CA ILE A 171 -3.25 -4.74 28.52
C ILE A 171 -3.11 -5.62 29.76
N GLU A 172 -4.19 -6.28 30.16
CA GLU A 172 -4.20 -7.16 31.33
C GLU A 172 -4.69 -8.55 30.92
N PHE A 173 -3.91 -9.58 31.28
CA PHE A 173 -4.26 -10.98 31.09
C PHE A 173 -4.28 -11.69 32.45
N THR A 174 -5.33 -12.47 32.70
CA THR A 174 -5.37 -13.39 33.84
C THR A 174 -4.62 -14.67 33.47
N ILE A 175 -3.60 -15.02 34.24
CA ILE A 175 -2.80 -16.23 34.05
C ILE A 175 -3.58 -17.42 34.61
N ASN A 176 -3.69 -18.50 33.82
CA ASN A 176 -4.64 -19.58 34.07
C ASN A 176 -4.29 -20.88 33.31
N ASN A 177 -3.02 -21.29 33.31
CA ASN A 177 -2.50 -22.46 32.56
C ASN A 177 -2.66 -22.37 31.03
N THR A 178 -2.94 -21.20 30.49
CA THR A 178 -2.93 -20.96 29.04
C THR A 178 -1.54 -20.52 28.63
N PHE A 179 -1.02 -21.05 27.52
CA PHE A 179 0.32 -20.68 27.04
C PHE A 179 0.34 -19.37 26.24
N ILE A 180 -0.71 -19.10 25.45
CA ILE A 180 -0.78 -17.94 24.53
C ILE A 180 -1.92 -17.02 24.95
N TYR A 181 -1.58 -15.80 25.33
CA TYR A 181 -2.52 -14.71 25.60
C TYR A 181 -2.48 -13.71 24.45
N ALA A 182 -3.65 -13.30 23.94
CA ALA A 182 -3.71 -12.39 22.80
C ALA A 182 -4.85 -11.38 22.91
N GLN A 183 -4.60 -10.12 22.54
CA GLN A 183 -5.58 -9.03 22.54
C GLN A 183 -5.45 -8.20 21.26
N GLU A 184 -6.55 -8.02 20.52
CA GLU A 184 -6.60 -7.06 19.39
C GLU A 184 -6.62 -5.63 19.96
N ILE A 185 -5.77 -4.76 19.41
CA ILE A 185 -5.73 -3.34 19.70
C ILE A 185 -5.72 -2.51 18.42
N ILE A 186 -6.02 -1.21 18.54
CA ILE A 186 -5.82 -0.22 17.48
C ILE A 186 -4.79 0.81 17.97
N LEU A 187 -3.70 0.99 17.20
CA LEU A 187 -2.57 1.86 17.55
C LEU A 187 -2.88 3.35 17.38
N ARG A 188 -3.84 3.86 18.16
CA ARG A 188 -4.25 5.27 18.19
C ARG A 188 -4.86 5.68 19.54
N PRO A 189 -4.78 6.98 19.91
CA PRO A 189 -5.65 7.52 20.94
C PRO A 189 -7.11 7.55 20.48
N LYS A 190 -8.03 7.66 21.43
CA LYS A 190 -9.48 7.75 21.20
C LYS A 190 -9.87 9.05 20.53
N SER A 191 -9.30 10.17 20.96
CA SER A 191 -9.57 11.49 20.40
C SER A 191 -8.98 11.63 18.99
N ASP A 192 -9.80 12.05 18.03
CA ASP A 192 -9.32 12.40 16.67
C ASP A 192 -8.38 13.61 16.70
N GLU A 193 -8.55 14.53 17.65
CA GLU A 193 -7.66 15.68 17.82
C GLU A 193 -6.28 15.25 18.34
N ASP A 194 -6.23 14.29 19.27
CA ASP A 194 -4.94 13.77 19.75
C ASP A 194 -4.27 12.89 18.70
N LEU A 195 -5.06 12.14 17.93
CA LEU A 195 -4.53 11.40 16.77
C LEU A 195 -3.97 12.35 15.71
N LYS A 196 -4.61 13.51 15.48
CA LYS A 196 -4.08 14.54 14.59
C LYS A 196 -2.72 15.06 15.06
N LYS A 197 -2.60 15.41 16.34
CA LYS A 197 -1.34 15.86 16.94
C LYS A 197 -0.24 14.78 16.84
N LEU A 198 -0.60 13.52 17.09
CA LEU A 198 0.31 12.38 16.93
C LEU A 198 0.84 12.29 15.50
N VAL A 199 -0.05 12.35 14.51
CA VAL A 199 0.31 12.35 13.08
C VAL A 199 1.19 13.55 12.73
N GLU A 200 0.88 14.74 13.22
CA GLU A 200 1.69 15.95 12.98
C GLU A 200 3.09 15.87 13.60
N LYS A 201 3.24 15.25 14.79
CA LYS A 201 4.56 14.96 15.37
C LYS A 201 5.32 13.95 14.51
N PHE A 202 4.67 12.87 14.09
CA PHE A 202 5.26 11.81 13.28
C PHE A 202 5.74 12.33 11.91
N GLU A 203 4.94 13.13 11.22
CA GLU A 203 5.27 13.67 9.89
C GLU A 203 6.44 14.64 9.88
N LYS A 204 6.80 15.23 11.03
CA LYS A 204 7.97 16.10 11.18
C LYS A 204 9.28 15.30 11.28
N ARG A 205 9.24 14.00 11.57
CA ARG A 205 10.45 13.17 11.61
C ARG A 205 11.00 12.97 10.20
N GLU A 206 12.31 13.12 10.06
CA GLU A 206 13.01 12.92 8.79
C GLU A 206 12.83 11.49 8.26
N LYS A 207 13.09 10.48 9.11
CA LYS A 207 12.95 9.05 8.78
C LYS A 207 11.50 8.55 8.82
N LYS A 208 10.56 9.35 9.34
CA LYS A 208 9.13 9.00 9.48
C LYS A 208 8.93 7.61 10.10
N ASN A 209 9.59 7.37 11.22
CA ASN A 209 9.46 6.13 11.97
C ASN A 209 9.31 6.37 13.47
N ALA A 210 8.84 5.37 14.22
CA ALA A 210 8.86 5.31 15.69
C ALA A 210 9.00 3.86 16.16
N PHE A 211 9.71 3.59 17.24
CA PHE A 211 10.05 2.24 17.68
C PHE A 211 9.33 1.90 18.98
N LEU A 212 8.44 0.91 18.94
CA LEU A 212 7.64 0.52 20.09
C LEU A 212 8.21 -0.73 20.75
N PHE A 213 8.13 -0.76 22.06
CA PHE A 213 8.51 -1.90 22.89
C PHE A 213 7.46 -2.12 23.99
N PHE A 214 7.47 -3.30 24.59
CA PHE A 214 6.62 -3.63 25.73
C PHE A 214 7.39 -3.58 27.02
N LYS A 215 6.74 -3.16 28.10
CA LYS A 215 7.16 -3.42 29.47
C LYS A 215 6.15 -4.35 30.12
N ALA A 216 6.59 -5.50 30.62
CA ALA A 216 5.73 -6.49 31.25
C ALA A 216 5.85 -6.43 32.78
N ASN A 217 4.76 -6.75 33.47
CA ASN A 217 4.75 -6.91 34.92
C ASN A 217 3.75 -7.99 35.31
N VAL A 218 4.13 -8.90 36.22
CA VAL A 218 3.26 -9.95 36.76
C VAL A 218 2.95 -9.62 38.22
N THR A 219 1.67 -9.68 38.58
CA THR A 219 1.18 -9.48 39.95
C THR A 219 0.21 -10.58 40.33
N ASP A 220 -0.35 -10.50 41.54
CA ASP A 220 -1.43 -11.38 42.03
C ASP A 220 -1.08 -12.87 42.05
N THR A 221 0.19 -13.19 42.30
CA THR A 221 0.72 -14.54 42.46
C THR A 221 1.77 -14.57 43.58
N GLU A 222 1.90 -15.72 44.24
CA GLU A 222 3.01 -16.02 45.17
C GLU A 222 4.13 -16.82 44.48
N ASP A 223 3.93 -17.20 43.22
CA ASP A 223 4.88 -17.95 42.41
C ASP A 223 6.08 -17.08 42.01
N ASP A 224 7.24 -17.71 41.82
CA ASP A 224 8.45 -17.03 41.35
C ASP A 224 8.25 -16.55 39.90
N ILE A 225 8.56 -15.27 39.65
CA ILE A 225 8.35 -14.65 38.35
C ILE A 225 9.65 -14.65 37.56
N VAL A 226 9.62 -15.24 36.36
CA VAL A 226 10.76 -15.34 35.45
C VAL A 226 10.50 -14.54 34.17
N TYR A 227 11.46 -13.70 33.81
CA TYR A 227 11.51 -12.95 32.55
C TYR A 227 12.77 -13.35 31.76
N PRO A 228 12.85 -13.07 30.44
CA PRO A 228 14.04 -13.42 29.65
C PRO A 228 15.28 -12.63 30.06
N ASP A 229 15.09 -11.47 30.69
CA ASP A 229 16.12 -10.66 31.32
C ASP A 229 15.54 -9.74 32.42
N GLU A 230 16.43 -9.05 33.13
CA GLU A 230 16.10 -8.16 34.25
C GLU A 230 15.36 -6.88 33.85
N SER A 231 15.37 -6.48 32.57
CA SER A 231 14.71 -5.25 32.12
C SER A 231 13.19 -5.37 32.12
N GLN A 232 12.68 -6.60 31.96
CA GLN A 232 11.25 -6.89 31.76
C GLN A 232 10.68 -6.22 30.48
N GLU A 233 11.58 -5.84 29.56
CA GLU A 233 11.25 -5.17 28.31
C GLU A 233 11.35 -6.14 27.14
N PHE A 234 10.38 -6.08 26.24
CA PHE A 234 10.33 -6.90 25.04
C PHE A 234 10.33 -6.01 23.81
N LEU A 235 11.08 -6.41 22.79
CA LEU A 235 11.30 -5.61 21.57
C LEU A 235 12.03 -4.28 21.81
N ASN A 236 12.87 -4.22 22.87
CA ASN A 236 13.67 -3.03 23.19
C ASN A 236 15.18 -3.20 22.93
N LYS A 237 15.58 -4.26 22.21
CA LYS A 237 16.98 -4.59 21.91
C LYS A 237 17.29 -4.39 20.43
N ASP A 238 18.56 -4.23 20.10
CA ASP A 238 19.03 -4.15 18.72
C ASP A 238 18.57 -5.39 17.92
N LYS A 239 17.93 -5.14 16.76
CA LYS A 239 17.36 -6.15 15.84
C LYS A 239 16.07 -6.85 16.31
N GLU A 240 15.55 -6.51 17.49
CA GLU A 240 14.22 -6.93 17.95
C GLU A 240 13.38 -5.69 18.19
N GLN A 241 12.84 -5.10 17.13
CA GLN A 241 12.14 -3.82 17.20
C GLN A 241 10.82 -3.91 16.44
N PHE A 242 9.82 -3.18 16.93
CA PHE A 242 8.58 -2.95 16.21
C PHE A 242 8.53 -1.51 15.71
N GLU A 243 8.43 -1.32 14.40
CA GLU A 243 8.51 0.00 13.78
C GLU A 243 7.14 0.51 13.29
N ILE A 244 6.74 1.69 13.76
CA ILE A 244 5.67 2.46 13.14
C ILE A 244 6.25 3.19 11.94
N VAL A 245 5.82 2.84 10.73
CA VAL A 245 6.40 3.32 9.46
C VAL A 245 5.48 4.24 8.66
N GLY A 246 4.35 4.68 9.25
CA GLY A 246 3.43 5.53 8.51
C GLY A 246 2.21 6.00 9.28
N THR A 247 1.46 6.86 8.61
CA THR A 247 0.18 7.42 9.07
C THR A 247 -0.96 6.75 8.29
N PRO A 248 -2.21 6.79 8.79
CA PRO A 248 -3.35 6.16 8.11
C PRO A 248 -3.77 6.93 6.82
N CYS A 249 -3.28 8.15 6.63
CA CYS A 249 -3.62 9.06 5.53
C CYS A 249 -2.51 9.04 4.46
N TYR A 250 -2.85 8.92 3.18
CA TYR A 250 -1.90 9.15 2.07
C TYR A 250 -1.65 10.65 1.79
N CYS A 251 -1.98 11.50 2.75
CA CYS A 251 -2.21 12.92 2.57
C CYS A 251 -1.02 13.74 3.01
N ASN A 252 -0.83 14.92 2.41
CA ASN A 252 0.16 15.93 2.85
C ASN A 252 1.63 15.44 2.91
N ARG A 253 1.91 14.24 2.39
CA ARG A 253 3.24 13.69 2.13
C ARG A 253 3.35 13.21 0.69
N ASP A 254 4.57 12.91 0.27
CA ASP A 254 4.82 12.24 -1.00
C ASP A 254 4.12 10.87 -1.06
N ILE A 255 3.62 10.54 -2.24
CA ILE A 255 3.07 9.21 -2.55
C ILE A 255 4.26 8.27 -2.78
N THR A 256 4.23 7.07 -2.18
CA THR A 256 5.33 6.09 -2.36
C THR A 256 5.14 5.24 -3.61
N VAL A 257 6.18 4.48 -3.98
CA VAL A 257 6.13 3.54 -5.12
C VAL A 257 5.01 2.51 -4.94
N ASP A 258 4.91 1.88 -3.76
CA ASP A 258 3.86 0.87 -3.51
C ASP A 258 2.45 1.46 -3.65
N GLU A 259 2.26 2.67 -3.11
CA GLU A 259 0.97 3.34 -3.10
C GLU A 259 0.48 3.70 -4.49
N ILE A 260 1.37 4.15 -5.37
CA ILE A 260 0.98 4.44 -6.75
C ILE A 260 0.71 3.15 -7.55
N ILE A 261 1.47 2.07 -7.31
CA ILE A 261 1.20 0.76 -7.93
C ILE A 261 -0.18 0.26 -7.53
N ASP A 262 -0.47 0.27 -6.24
CA ASP A 262 -1.74 -0.19 -5.70
C ASP A 262 -2.90 0.71 -6.16
N LEU A 263 -2.68 2.04 -6.26
CA LEU A 263 -3.67 2.96 -6.82
C LEU A 263 -3.96 2.66 -8.29
N ILE A 264 -2.94 2.40 -9.11
CA ILE A 264 -3.12 2.06 -10.53
C ILE A 264 -3.95 0.78 -10.66
N TYR A 265 -3.62 -0.26 -9.88
CA TYR A 265 -4.39 -1.50 -9.88
C TYR A 265 -5.83 -1.28 -9.39
N HIS A 266 -6.01 -0.52 -8.30
CA HIS A 266 -7.33 -0.18 -7.78
C HIS A 266 -8.20 0.52 -8.83
N LEU A 267 -7.68 1.55 -9.50
CA LEU A 267 -8.40 2.30 -10.54
C LEU A 267 -8.77 1.40 -11.73
N ARG A 268 -7.86 0.51 -12.15
CA ARG A 268 -8.12 -0.42 -13.26
C ARG A 268 -9.12 -1.50 -12.93
N ASP A 269 -9.07 -2.03 -11.72
CA ASP A 269 -10.03 -3.04 -11.26
C ASP A 269 -11.43 -2.44 -11.19
N LYS A 270 -11.57 -1.22 -10.65
CA LYS A 270 -12.82 -0.46 -10.64
C LYS A 270 -13.34 -0.12 -12.05
N GLN A 271 -12.44 0.19 -12.97
CA GLN A 271 -12.77 0.43 -14.38
C GLN A 271 -13.05 -0.87 -15.17
N ASN A 272 -12.90 -2.05 -14.55
CA ASN A 272 -12.96 -3.36 -15.22
C ASN A 272 -11.95 -3.49 -16.39
N HIS A 273 -10.75 -2.95 -16.21
CA HIS A 273 -9.73 -2.83 -17.25
C HIS A 273 -8.69 -3.97 -17.17
N VAL A 274 -9.17 -5.21 -17.02
CA VAL A 274 -8.37 -6.41 -16.69
C VAL A 274 -7.26 -6.68 -17.70
N THR A 275 -7.55 -6.55 -19.00
CA THR A 275 -6.58 -6.84 -20.08
C THR A 275 -5.40 -5.87 -20.12
N ASN A 276 -5.58 -4.66 -19.61
CA ASN A 276 -4.55 -3.63 -19.56
C ASN A 276 -4.01 -3.38 -18.14
N ARG A 277 -4.34 -4.26 -17.18
CA ARG A 277 -4.00 -4.10 -15.76
C ARG A 277 -2.52 -3.84 -15.51
N ASN A 278 -1.63 -4.43 -16.31
CA ASN A 278 -0.18 -4.32 -16.17
C ASN A 278 0.51 -3.40 -17.20
N LYS A 279 -0.24 -2.77 -18.10
CA LYS A 279 0.32 -1.86 -19.11
C LYS A 279 0.64 -0.51 -18.48
N PHE A 280 1.72 0.16 -18.83
CA PHE A 280 2.00 1.50 -18.28
C PHE A 280 2.73 2.34 -19.32
N PHE A 281 2.12 3.44 -19.77
CA PHE A 281 2.59 4.29 -20.86
C PHE A 281 3.15 3.47 -22.04
N ASP A 282 2.42 2.44 -22.44
CA ASP A 282 2.84 1.42 -23.41
C ASP A 282 2.42 1.75 -24.85
N SER A 283 1.69 2.84 -25.04
CA SER A 283 0.99 3.14 -26.29
C SER A 283 1.39 4.49 -26.88
N GLY A 284 1.12 4.66 -28.18
CA GLY A 284 1.48 5.86 -28.92
C GLY A 284 2.83 5.76 -29.65
N THR A 285 2.97 6.55 -30.72
CA THR A 285 4.22 6.69 -31.48
C THR A 285 5.25 7.54 -30.75
N GLU A 286 4.78 8.56 -30.02
CA GLU A 286 5.56 9.34 -29.05
C GLU A 286 5.22 8.86 -27.64
N ARG A 287 6.23 8.59 -26.81
CA ARG A 287 6.07 8.17 -25.41
C ARG A 287 7.35 8.35 -24.59
N ILE A 288 7.20 8.40 -23.27
CA ILE A 288 8.32 8.37 -22.31
C ILE A 288 8.81 6.93 -22.16
N THR A 289 9.90 6.59 -22.84
CA THR A 289 10.36 5.20 -22.92
C THR A 289 10.90 4.65 -21.59
N GLU A 290 11.46 5.52 -20.76
CA GLU A 290 12.11 5.21 -19.49
C GLU A 290 11.14 4.59 -18.48
N ILE A 291 9.86 5.01 -18.52
CA ILE A 291 8.81 4.53 -17.62
C ILE A 291 7.90 3.49 -18.28
N SER A 292 8.05 3.23 -19.58
CA SER A 292 7.13 2.39 -20.34
C SER A 292 7.22 0.91 -19.95
N ILE A 293 6.07 0.27 -19.74
CA ILE A 293 5.92 -1.15 -19.40
C ILE A 293 4.92 -1.78 -20.37
N SER A 294 5.44 -2.51 -21.35
CA SER A 294 4.63 -3.26 -22.33
C SER A 294 4.52 -4.75 -21.98
N THR A 295 5.43 -5.29 -21.16
CA THR A 295 5.47 -6.70 -20.72
C THR A 295 5.85 -6.81 -19.25
N GLY A 296 5.34 -7.83 -18.56
CA GLY A 296 5.55 -8.03 -17.12
C GLY A 296 4.53 -7.26 -16.26
N LYS A 297 4.59 -7.45 -14.94
CA LYS A 297 3.72 -6.72 -14.00
C LYS A 297 4.32 -5.36 -13.67
N ILE A 298 3.44 -4.41 -13.31
CA ILE A 298 3.89 -3.10 -12.81
C ILE A 298 4.70 -3.27 -11.52
N SER A 299 4.27 -4.19 -10.65
CA SER A 299 4.96 -4.55 -9.39
C SER A 299 6.39 -5.01 -9.58
N ASP A 300 6.71 -5.62 -10.72
CA ASP A 300 8.02 -6.20 -11.01
C ASP A 300 8.97 -5.15 -11.63
N ASN A 301 8.43 -3.98 -12.02
CA ASN A 301 9.15 -2.89 -12.68
C ASN A 301 9.27 -1.65 -11.77
N ARG A 302 9.54 -1.86 -10.47
CA ARG A 302 9.51 -0.80 -9.44
C ARG A 302 10.39 0.41 -9.78
N SER A 303 11.59 0.22 -10.33
CA SER A 303 12.50 1.32 -10.67
C SER A 303 11.91 2.29 -11.72
N LYS A 304 11.11 1.78 -12.66
CA LYS A 304 10.39 2.61 -13.63
C LYS A 304 9.29 3.42 -12.97
N ILE A 305 8.58 2.81 -12.03
CA ILE A 305 7.53 3.47 -11.25
C ILE A 305 8.13 4.51 -10.29
N GLU A 306 9.33 4.25 -9.78
CA GLU A 306 10.09 5.20 -8.97
C GLU A 306 10.41 6.49 -9.74
N LEU A 307 10.86 6.38 -11.00
CA LEU A 307 11.05 7.56 -11.87
C LEU A 307 9.74 8.36 -12.02
N PHE A 308 8.64 7.67 -12.33
CA PHE A 308 7.33 8.29 -12.47
C PHE A 308 6.88 9.02 -11.20
N ILE A 309 6.98 8.36 -10.03
CA ILE A 309 6.47 8.91 -8.78
C ILE A 309 7.35 10.04 -8.23
N ASN A 310 8.67 9.97 -8.46
CA ASN A 310 9.59 11.04 -8.11
C ASN A 310 9.24 12.33 -8.87
N GLU A 311 8.98 12.23 -10.17
CA GLU A 311 8.60 13.40 -10.97
C GLU A 311 7.17 13.89 -10.64
N LEU A 312 6.21 12.98 -10.41
CA LEU A 312 4.86 13.35 -9.97
C LEU A 312 4.89 14.14 -8.64
N ASN A 313 5.63 13.64 -7.65
CA ASN A 313 5.76 14.30 -6.34
C ASN A 313 6.52 15.63 -6.46
N ALA A 314 7.57 15.71 -7.29
CA ALA A 314 8.29 16.95 -7.55
C ALA A 314 7.38 18.01 -8.18
N MET A 315 6.57 17.62 -9.16
CA MET A 315 5.56 18.47 -9.77
C MET A 315 4.52 18.94 -8.75
N PHE A 316 3.99 18.04 -7.92
CA PHE A 316 3.05 18.40 -6.87
C PHE A 316 3.60 19.44 -5.91
N ARG A 317 4.86 19.31 -5.47
CA ARG A 317 5.51 20.32 -4.63
C ARG A 317 5.66 21.65 -5.36
N LYS A 318 6.20 21.63 -6.59
CA LYS A 318 6.47 22.83 -7.39
C LYS A 318 5.21 23.67 -7.63
N PHE A 319 4.07 23.02 -7.86
CA PHE A 319 2.81 23.69 -8.21
C PHE A 319 1.79 23.75 -7.06
N GLY A 320 2.21 23.43 -5.83
CA GLY A 320 1.33 23.53 -4.65
C GLY A 320 0.16 22.54 -4.63
N ILE A 321 0.25 21.41 -5.32
CA ILE A 321 -0.76 20.34 -5.33
C ILE A 321 -0.47 19.39 -4.15
N THR A 322 -0.43 19.95 -2.94
CA THR A 322 0.07 19.27 -1.75
C THR A 322 -1.02 18.70 -0.85
N THR A 323 -2.22 19.29 -0.87
CA THR A 323 -3.38 18.80 -0.11
C THR A 323 -3.96 17.54 -0.74
N CYS A 324 -4.65 16.74 0.08
CA CYS A 324 -5.24 15.50 -0.40
C CYS A 324 -6.29 15.72 -1.48
N LYS A 325 -7.17 16.72 -1.28
CA LYS A 325 -8.20 17.09 -2.26
C LYS A 325 -7.58 17.42 -3.62
N ARG A 326 -6.51 18.23 -3.63
CA ARG A 326 -5.80 18.60 -4.85
C ARG A 326 -5.17 17.39 -5.54
N LYS A 327 -4.52 16.48 -4.80
CA LYS A 327 -3.93 15.25 -5.36
C LYS A 327 -4.99 14.31 -5.93
N ILE A 328 -6.09 14.08 -5.20
CA ILE A 328 -7.19 13.21 -5.62
C ILE A 328 -7.82 13.73 -6.92
N HIS A 329 -8.16 15.03 -6.97
CA HIS A 329 -8.63 15.66 -8.20
C HIS A 329 -7.61 15.54 -9.33
N PHE A 330 -6.36 15.91 -9.07
CA PHE A 330 -5.34 15.93 -10.12
C PHE A 330 -5.12 14.54 -10.73
N ILE A 331 -4.99 13.51 -9.89
CA ILE A 331 -4.79 12.12 -10.31
C ILE A 331 -6.02 11.61 -11.07
N GLY A 332 -7.24 11.81 -10.56
CA GLY A 332 -8.45 11.37 -11.25
C GLY A 332 -8.58 11.98 -12.66
N GLN A 333 -8.29 13.28 -12.77
CA GLN A 333 -8.26 13.98 -14.04
C GLN A 333 -7.12 13.46 -14.95
N MET A 334 -5.92 13.26 -14.41
CA MET A 334 -4.75 12.75 -15.16
C MET A 334 -4.95 11.33 -15.66
N TYR A 335 -5.62 10.48 -14.87
CA TYR A 335 -5.95 9.11 -15.25
C TYR A 335 -6.84 9.08 -16.49
N LEU A 336 -7.84 9.96 -16.58
CA LEU A 336 -8.63 10.12 -17.79
C LEU A 336 -7.77 10.62 -18.96
N GLU A 337 -7.04 11.73 -18.79
CA GLU A 337 -6.30 12.36 -19.90
C GLU A 337 -5.26 11.41 -20.52
N THR A 338 -4.66 10.54 -19.71
CA THR A 338 -3.65 9.58 -20.16
C THR A 338 -4.22 8.24 -20.63
N ALA A 339 -5.57 8.15 -20.75
CA ALA A 339 -6.30 6.91 -21.04
C ALA A 339 -5.85 5.75 -20.13
N SER A 340 -6.03 5.96 -18.83
CA SER A 340 -5.66 5.02 -17.77
C SER A 340 -4.15 4.78 -17.65
N PHE A 341 -3.34 5.84 -17.77
CA PHE A 341 -1.88 5.81 -17.78
C PHE A 341 -1.28 4.94 -18.90
N ARG A 342 -1.80 5.07 -20.12
CA ARG A 342 -1.31 4.34 -21.29
C ARG A 342 -0.69 5.23 -22.36
N TYR A 343 -1.10 6.49 -22.41
CA TYR A 343 -0.67 7.44 -23.43
C TYR A 343 -0.12 8.71 -22.79
N THR A 344 0.94 9.22 -23.40
CA THR A 344 1.39 10.62 -23.24
C THR A 344 1.13 11.44 -24.51
N TYR A 345 0.57 10.83 -25.55
CA TYR A 345 0.32 11.46 -26.86
C TYR A 345 -0.96 10.91 -27.50
N GLU A 346 -1.81 11.80 -28.01
CA GLU A 346 -3.12 11.46 -28.59
C GLU A 346 -3.03 10.62 -29.88
N ASN A 347 -1.90 10.69 -30.60
CA ASN A 347 -1.54 9.80 -31.71
C ASN A 347 -2.55 9.71 -32.88
N ARG A 348 -3.21 10.82 -33.21
CA ARG A 348 -4.10 10.95 -34.37
C ARG A 348 -3.32 11.34 -35.63
N THR A 349 -3.69 10.72 -36.75
CA THR A 349 -3.21 11.09 -38.09
C THR A 349 -3.92 12.33 -38.65
N THR A 350 -5.13 12.64 -38.16
CA THR A 350 -5.91 13.82 -38.51
C THR A 350 -6.62 14.38 -37.28
N VAL A 351 -6.74 15.70 -37.18
CA VAL A 351 -7.47 16.38 -36.10
C VAL A 351 -8.65 17.20 -36.65
N PRO A 352 -9.70 17.44 -35.84
CA PRO A 352 -10.77 18.37 -36.22
C PRO A 352 -10.25 19.77 -36.58
N SER A 353 -10.95 20.49 -37.46
CA SER A 353 -10.50 21.80 -37.97
C SER A 353 -10.35 22.88 -36.91
N ASN A 354 -10.99 22.73 -35.74
CA ASN A 354 -10.84 23.65 -34.61
C ASN A 354 -9.56 23.40 -33.80
N TYR A 355 -8.77 22.37 -34.10
CA TYR A 355 -7.44 22.17 -33.51
C TYR A 355 -6.45 23.16 -34.10
N LYS A 356 -6.29 24.31 -33.44
CA LYS A 356 -5.29 25.32 -33.79
C LYS A 356 -3.87 24.73 -33.77
N GLY A 357 -3.16 24.86 -34.89
CA GLY A 357 -1.86 24.22 -35.12
C GLY A 357 -1.91 22.83 -35.77
N GLY A 358 -3.08 22.19 -35.84
CA GLY A 358 -3.24 20.89 -36.50
C GLY A 358 -2.61 19.72 -35.76
N VAL A 359 -2.24 18.68 -36.51
CA VAL A 359 -1.73 17.38 -36.01
C VAL A 359 -0.47 17.53 -35.14
N ASP A 360 0.37 18.53 -35.44
CA ASP A 360 1.60 18.80 -34.70
C ASP A 360 1.33 19.23 -33.25
N PHE A 361 0.13 19.72 -32.94
CA PHE A 361 -0.24 20.30 -31.64
C PHE A 361 -1.50 19.65 -31.01
N GLN A 362 -1.72 18.37 -31.30
CA GLN A 362 -2.69 17.53 -30.57
C GLN A 362 -2.24 17.21 -29.14
N GLY A 363 -3.05 16.49 -28.36
CA GLY A 363 -2.80 16.27 -26.93
C GLY A 363 -1.44 15.63 -26.62
N ARG A 364 -0.67 16.26 -25.71
CA ARG A 364 0.56 15.68 -25.12
C ARG A 364 0.67 15.85 -23.60
N GLY A 365 1.44 14.95 -23.00
CA GLY A 365 1.80 14.93 -21.59
C GLY A 365 0.68 14.45 -20.67
N MET A 366 0.90 14.59 -19.36
CA MET A 366 0.00 14.05 -18.32
C MET A 366 -1.37 14.75 -18.24
N LYS A 367 -1.55 15.88 -18.94
CA LYS A 367 -2.83 16.59 -19.06
C LYS A 367 -3.30 16.83 -20.50
N GLN A 368 -2.65 16.17 -21.48
CA GLN A 368 -3.02 16.29 -22.88
C GLN A 368 -3.22 17.74 -23.34
N ILE A 369 -2.21 18.60 -23.10
CA ILE A 369 -2.30 19.98 -23.57
C ILE A 369 -2.35 19.99 -25.10
N THR A 370 -3.26 20.80 -25.64
CA THR A 370 -3.63 20.81 -27.06
C THR A 370 -3.66 22.24 -27.55
N HIS A 371 -3.51 22.45 -28.86
CA HIS A 371 -3.43 23.74 -29.55
C HIS A 371 -2.09 24.43 -29.43
N ASP A 372 -1.56 24.88 -30.57
CA ASP A 372 -0.24 25.52 -30.68
C ASP A 372 -0.02 26.69 -29.71
N TYR A 373 -1.06 27.48 -29.43
CA TYR A 373 -0.97 28.58 -28.47
C TYR A 373 -0.73 28.12 -27.02
N ASN A 374 -1.21 26.93 -26.62
CA ASN A 374 -0.93 26.37 -25.28
C ASN A 374 0.52 25.87 -25.20
N TYR A 375 1.03 25.29 -26.29
CA TYR A 375 2.44 24.91 -26.39
C TYR A 375 3.36 26.13 -26.37
N LEU A 376 2.99 27.22 -27.06
CA LEU A 376 3.71 28.49 -27.02
C LEU A 376 3.73 29.09 -25.61
N ALA A 377 2.59 29.10 -24.92
CA ALA A 377 2.50 29.60 -23.54
C ALA A 377 3.39 28.78 -22.58
N TYR A 378 3.43 27.45 -22.73
CA TYR A 378 4.32 26.61 -21.94
C TYR A 378 5.80 26.79 -22.31
N TYR A 379 6.10 26.94 -23.60
CA TYR A 379 7.45 27.26 -24.08
C TYR A 379 7.97 28.56 -23.44
N ASP A 380 7.13 29.60 -23.42
CA ASP A 380 7.45 30.87 -22.75
C ASP A 380 7.72 30.69 -21.27
N TYR A 381 6.88 29.91 -20.59
CA TYR A 381 7.05 29.63 -19.17
C TYR A 381 8.38 28.93 -18.86
N ILE A 382 8.79 27.94 -19.66
CA ILE A 382 10.01 27.17 -19.38
C ILE A 382 11.29 27.88 -19.83
N ASN A 383 11.21 28.70 -20.89
CA ASN A 383 12.38 29.42 -21.44
C ASN A 383 12.44 30.89 -21.01
N THR A 384 11.48 31.35 -20.20
CA THR A 384 11.35 32.76 -19.76
C THR A 384 11.30 33.74 -20.95
N THR A 385 10.59 33.35 -22.02
CA THR A 385 10.34 34.21 -23.19
C THR A 385 8.95 34.87 -23.12
N THR A 386 8.65 35.77 -24.07
CA THR A 386 7.40 36.56 -24.11
C THR A 386 6.69 36.48 -25.47
N LEU A 387 6.89 35.40 -26.21
CA LEU A 387 6.35 35.20 -27.56
C LEU A 387 4.84 34.91 -27.55
N PHE A 388 4.31 34.32 -26.49
CA PHE A 388 2.89 34.16 -26.26
C PHE A 388 2.20 35.52 -26.12
N GLN A 389 2.78 36.46 -25.38
CA GLN A 389 2.23 37.82 -25.30
C GLN A 389 2.25 38.50 -26.67
N THR A 390 3.33 38.31 -27.44
CA THR A 390 3.44 38.79 -28.83
C THR A 390 2.33 38.21 -29.70
N TYR A 391 2.10 36.90 -29.63
CA TYR A 391 0.98 36.24 -30.31
C TYR A 391 -0.37 36.84 -29.89
N MET A 392 -0.61 37.02 -28.59
CA MET A 392 -1.87 37.54 -28.07
C MET A 392 -2.16 38.98 -28.53
N THR A 393 -1.14 39.83 -28.68
CA THR A 393 -1.31 41.23 -29.11
C THR A 393 -1.40 41.39 -30.62
N THR A 394 -0.84 40.46 -31.40
CA THR A 394 -0.74 40.59 -32.87
C THR A 394 -1.73 39.72 -33.63
N ARG A 395 -2.25 38.64 -33.02
CA ARG A 395 -3.26 37.77 -33.65
C ARG A 395 -4.55 38.52 -33.92
N ASN A 396 -5.27 38.09 -34.95
CA ASN A 396 -6.62 38.54 -35.22
C ASN A 396 -7.64 37.47 -34.83
N GLY A 397 -8.62 37.83 -34.01
CA GLY A 397 -9.65 36.91 -33.55
C GLY A 397 -9.05 35.66 -32.88
N TYR A 398 -9.44 34.48 -33.39
CA TYR A 398 -9.02 33.18 -32.87
C TYR A 398 -8.04 32.47 -33.82
N GLU A 399 -7.15 33.22 -34.47
CA GLU A 399 -6.02 32.67 -35.24
C GLU A 399 -5.16 31.74 -34.36
N SER A 400 -4.66 30.67 -34.95
CA SER A 400 -3.57 29.84 -34.43
C SER A 400 -2.25 30.60 -34.44
N VAL A 401 -1.24 30.09 -33.72
CA VAL A 401 0.12 30.62 -33.78
C VAL A 401 0.67 30.50 -35.20
N GLY A 402 0.45 29.38 -35.88
CA GLY A 402 0.88 29.20 -37.28
C GLY A 402 0.24 30.19 -38.26
N GLU A 403 -1.06 30.47 -38.10
CA GLU A 403 -1.76 31.51 -38.88
C GLU A 403 -1.19 32.90 -38.57
N CYS A 404 -0.92 33.20 -37.30
CA CYS A 404 -0.32 34.46 -36.87
C CYS A 404 1.08 34.66 -37.48
N VAL A 405 1.95 33.64 -37.42
CA VAL A 405 3.29 33.62 -38.03
C VAL A 405 3.24 33.92 -39.53
N THR A 406 2.23 33.40 -40.23
CA THR A 406 2.06 33.56 -41.68
C THR A 406 1.50 34.93 -42.04
N ASN A 407 0.51 35.42 -41.29
CA ASN A 407 -0.31 36.57 -41.69
C ASN A 407 0.11 37.89 -41.02
N ARG A 408 0.92 37.87 -39.95
CA ARG A 408 1.21 39.04 -39.11
C ARG A 408 2.70 39.40 -39.16
N ILE A 409 3.04 40.37 -40.01
CA ILE A 409 4.42 40.91 -40.13
C ILE A 409 4.97 41.38 -38.77
N GLN A 410 4.13 41.98 -37.92
CA GLN A 410 4.53 42.45 -36.59
C GLN A 410 4.97 41.29 -35.67
N ALA A 411 4.27 40.15 -35.73
CA ALA A 411 4.65 38.96 -34.97
C ALA A 411 6.00 38.40 -35.45
N ASN A 412 6.17 38.33 -36.77
CA ASN A 412 7.39 37.86 -37.41
C ASN A 412 8.62 38.71 -37.00
N ASN A 413 8.50 40.04 -37.09
CA ASN A 413 9.55 40.97 -36.69
C ASN A 413 9.90 40.90 -35.19
N ALA A 414 8.95 40.47 -34.36
CA ALA A 414 9.14 40.26 -32.93
C ALA A 414 9.68 38.86 -32.58
N GLY A 415 10.09 38.07 -33.57
CA GLY A 415 10.70 36.75 -33.38
C GLY A 415 9.73 35.57 -33.46
N LEU A 416 8.41 35.82 -33.55
CA LEU A 416 7.40 34.78 -33.80
C LEU A 416 7.30 34.52 -35.32
N ASN A 417 8.35 33.92 -35.88
CA ASN A 417 8.51 33.66 -37.31
C ASN A 417 8.46 32.15 -37.64
N ALA A 418 8.55 31.81 -38.93
CA ALA A 418 8.44 30.43 -39.41
C ALA A 418 9.50 29.49 -38.81
N THR A 419 10.74 29.96 -38.66
CA THR A 419 11.83 29.18 -38.04
C THR A 419 11.53 28.87 -36.59
N PHE A 420 11.06 29.85 -35.82
CA PHE A 420 10.63 29.61 -34.44
C PHE A 420 9.47 28.62 -34.38
N TYR A 421 8.47 28.78 -35.24
CA TYR A 421 7.29 27.90 -35.23
C TYR A 421 7.63 26.44 -35.55
N ASP A 422 8.58 26.19 -36.45
CA ASP A 422 9.11 24.85 -36.71
C ASP A 422 9.85 24.28 -35.48
N GLY A 423 10.65 25.12 -34.81
CA GLY A 423 11.25 24.79 -33.51
C GLY A 423 10.21 24.46 -32.43
N LEU A 424 9.08 25.16 -32.40
CA LEU A 424 7.98 24.90 -31.47
C LEU A 424 7.34 23.53 -31.68
N LYS A 425 7.24 23.05 -32.93
CA LYS A 425 6.77 21.68 -33.24
C LYS A 425 7.72 20.62 -32.68
N THR A 426 9.03 20.88 -32.76
CA THR A 426 10.04 20.00 -32.17
C THR A 426 9.94 20.01 -30.64
N PHE A 427 9.78 21.19 -30.04
CA PHE A 427 9.57 21.33 -28.60
C PHE A 427 8.31 20.61 -28.11
N ALA A 428 7.22 20.63 -28.90
CA ALA A 428 5.97 19.98 -28.54
C ALA A 428 6.17 18.48 -28.20
N LYS A 429 7.03 17.77 -28.93
CA LYS A 429 7.33 16.35 -28.70
C LYS A 429 7.99 16.08 -27.34
N LYS A 430 8.76 17.04 -26.81
CA LYS A 430 9.33 16.90 -25.47
C LYS A 430 8.27 16.68 -24.39
N ILE A 431 7.06 17.19 -24.60
CA ILE A 431 5.96 17.07 -23.63
C ILE A 431 5.40 15.64 -23.58
N SER A 432 5.50 14.86 -24.65
CA SER A 432 5.10 13.46 -24.69
C SER A 432 6.27 12.50 -24.42
N GLU A 433 7.51 12.92 -24.66
CA GLU A 433 8.70 12.05 -24.65
C GLU A 433 9.62 12.26 -23.43
N GLU A 434 9.65 13.46 -22.84
CA GLU A 434 10.52 13.76 -21.68
C GLU A 434 9.71 13.84 -20.38
N LEU A 435 10.14 13.09 -19.36
CA LEU A 435 9.47 12.97 -18.07
C LEU A 435 9.20 14.33 -17.41
N PHE A 436 10.25 15.16 -17.32
CA PHE A 436 10.16 16.50 -16.76
C PHE A 436 9.10 17.34 -17.48
N HIS A 437 9.14 17.44 -18.82
CA HIS A 437 8.21 18.31 -19.54
C HIS A 437 6.78 17.78 -19.50
N SER A 438 6.57 16.46 -19.50
CA SER A 438 5.25 15.84 -19.42
C SER A 438 4.53 16.16 -18.10
N PHE A 439 5.25 16.09 -16.98
CA PHE A 439 4.70 16.46 -15.68
C PHE A 439 4.67 17.98 -15.47
N ASN A 440 5.73 18.69 -15.85
CA ASN A 440 5.84 20.11 -15.60
C ASN A 440 4.77 20.91 -16.36
N SER A 441 4.49 20.54 -17.61
CA SER A 441 3.38 21.13 -18.39
C SER A 441 2.02 20.85 -17.76
N ALA A 442 1.80 19.65 -17.24
CA ALA A 442 0.56 19.28 -16.57
C ALA A 442 0.30 20.08 -15.28
N GLY A 443 1.34 20.23 -14.45
CA GLY A 443 1.29 21.07 -13.25
C GLY A 443 1.09 22.55 -13.60
N TRP A 444 1.87 23.08 -14.54
CA TRP A 444 1.75 24.46 -15.03
C TRP A 444 0.36 24.75 -15.59
N PHE A 445 -0.15 23.87 -16.46
CA PHE A 445 -1.45 24.05 -17.10
C PHE A 445 -2.57 24.10 -16.07
N SER A 446 -2.52 23.18 -15.10
CA SER A 446 -3.56 23.06 -14.07
C SER A 446 -3.48 24.12 -12.97
N THR A 447 -2.45 24.99 -12.93
CA THR A 447 -2.25 25.90 -11.80
C THR A 447 -1.92 27.34 -12.21
N ILE A 448 -0.96 27.52 -13.11
CA ILE A 448 -0.52 28.84 -13.57
C ILE A 448 -1.39 29.29 -14.74
N TYR A 449 -1.56 28.41 -15.73
CA TYR A 449 -2.33 28.74 -16.93
C TYR A 449 -3.85 28.72 -16.68
N LYS A 450 -4.33 27.85 -15.77
CA LYS A 450 -5.71 27.77 -15.30
C LYS A 450 -5.81 28.13 -13.81
N PRO A 451 -5.71 29.43 -13.45
CA PRO A 451 -5.47 29.88 -12.08
C PRO A 451 -6.60 29.56 -11.08
N THR A 452 -7.82 29.32 -11.55
CA THR A 452 -8.95 28.99 -10.66
C THR A 452 -8.96 27.53 -10.20
N THR A 453 -8.23 26.64 -10.88
CA THR A 453 -8.32 25.19 -10.68
C THR A 453 -8.02 24.76 -9.24
N LEU A 454 -6.97 25.30 -8.61
CA LEU A 454 -6.65 24.94 -7.22
C LEU A 454 -7.74 25.36 -6.25
N ALA A 455 -8.29 26.56 -6.43
CA ALA A 455 -9.40 27.05 -5.60
C ALA A 455 -10.65 26.16 -5.77
N GLU A 456 -10.92 25.66 -6.97
CA GLU A 456 -12.01 24.70 -7.21
C GLU A 456 -11.75 23.34 -6.57
N MET A 457 -10.51 22.84 -6.62
CA MET A 457 -10.12 21.59 -5.96
C MET A 457 -10.28 21.67 -4.44
N ASP A 458 -10.02 22.84 -3.84
CA ASP A 458 -10.08 23.01 -2.38
C ASP A 458 -11.52 22.99 -1.82
N LYS A 459 -12.53 23.27 -2.67
CA LYS A 459 -13.94 23.31 -2.26
C LYS A 459 -14.48 21.96 -1.79
N GLY A 460 -13.93 20.85 -2.26
CA GLY A 460 -14.37 19.51 -1.85
C GLY A 460 -14.12 18.44 -2.91
N LEU A 461 -14.62 17.23 -2.67
CA LEU A 461 -14.48 16.06 -3.54
C LEU A 461 -15.83 15.52 -4.02
N GLU A 462 -16.92 16.25 -3.79
CA GLU A 462 -18.25 15.87 -4.24
C GLU A 462 -18.38 16.12 -5.75
N ASP A 463 -19.38 15.48 -6.37
CA ASP A 463 -19.66 15.55 -7.81
C ASP A 463 -19.69 16.99 -8.37
N GLU A 464 -20.24 17.92 -7.58
CA GLU A 464 -20.27 19.35 -7.90
C GLU A 464 -18.85 19.93 -8.00
N ASN A 465 -17.98 19.61 -7.04
CA ASN A 465 -16.60 20.08 -7.03
C ASN A 465 -15.82 19.50 -8.21
N VAL A 466 -16.03 18.22 -8.55
CA VAL A 466 -15.43 17.60 -9.74
C VAL A 466 -15.89 18.31 -11.01
N ARG A 467 -17.16 18.71 -11.11
CA ARG A 467 -17.67 19.50 -12.25
C ARG A 467 -16.95 20.86 -12.34
N LEU A 468 -16.80 21.56 -11.22
CA LEU A 468 -16.12 22.85 -11.19
C LEU A 468 -14.65 22.75 -11.61
N VAL A 469 -13.92 21.75 -11.09
CA VAL A 469 -12.52 21.47 -11.50
C VAL A 469 -12.44 21.13 -12.99
N THR A 470 -13.36 20.30 -13.49
CA THR A 470 -13.41 19.90 -14.91
C THR A 470 -13.63 21.12 -15.81
N ARG A 471 -14.55 22.02 -15.43
CA ARG A 471 -14.77 23.29 -16.14
C ARG A 471 -13.55 24.21 -16.09
N ALA A 472 -12.87 24.31 -14.95
CA ALA A 472 -11.67 25.13 -14.82
C ALA A 472 -10.55 24.66 -15.77
N ILE A 473 -10.36 23.34 -15.90
CA ILE A 473 -9.32 22.75 -16.74
C ILE A 473 -9.72 22.80 -18.23
N ASN A 474 -10.91 22.33 -18.58
CA ASN A 474 -11.31 22.07 -19.97
C ASN A 474 -12.19 23.16 -20.60
N GLY A 475 -12.67 24.13 -19.82
CA GLY A 475 -13.68 25.10 -20.28
C GLY A 475 -15.08 24.52 -20.48
N GLY A 476 -15.29 23.24 -20.17
CA GLY A 476 -16.55 22.50 -20.35
C GLY A 476 -16.60 21.24 -19.47
N GLU A 477 -17.52 20.32 -19.78
CA GLU A 477 -17.83 19.13 -18.95
C GLU A 477 -17.56 17.81 -19.67
N ASN A 478 -16.65 17.80 -20.64
CA ASN A 478 -16.30 16.60 -21.39
C ASN A 478 -15.83 15.47 -20.46
N ASN A 479 -16.42 14.28 -20.63
CA ASN A 479 -16.17 13.06 -19.84
C ASN A 479 -16.35 13.27 -18.32
N LEU A 480 -17.33 14.09 -17.92
CA LEU A 480 -17.57 14.40 -16.51
C LEU A 480 -17.92 13.17 -15.68
N ALA A 481 -18.64 12.19 -16.24
CA ALA A 481 -19.01 10.97 -15.53
C ALA A 481 -17.76 10.18 -15.12
N GLU A 482 -16.84 9.95 -16.05
CA GLU A 482 -15.59 9.26 -15.80
C GLU A 482 -14.69 10.03 -14.84
N ARG A 483 -14.64 11.37 -14.93
CA ARG A 483 -13.88 12.20 -13.98
C ARG A 483 -14.42 12.06 -12.56
N LYS A 484 -15.73 11.98 -12.38
CA LYS A 484 -16.37 11.74 -11.07
C LYS A 484 -16.00 10.37 -10.54
N ASP A 485 -16.11 9.33 -11.36
CA ASP A 485 -15.74 7.97 -10.97
C ASP A 485 -14.27 7.87 -10.57
N TYR A 486 -13.34 8.42 -11.37
CA TYR A 486 -11.91 8.33 -11.06
C TYR A 486 -11.52 9.15 -9.82
N THR A 487 -12.16 10.31 -9.62
CA THR A 487 -11.97 11.09 -8.39
C THR A 487 -12.51 10.33 -7.19
N LYS A 488 -13.69 9.71 -7.30
CA LYS A 488 -14.30 8.90 -6.24
C LYS A 488 -13.45 7.67 -5.89
N TRP A 489 -12.98 6.90 -6.87
CA TRP A 489 -12.15 5.72 -6.59
C TRP A 489 -10.78 6.11 -6.03
N THR A 490 -10.20 7.23 -6.49
CA THR A 490 -8.99 7.77 -5.86
C THR A 490 -9.27 8.20 -4.42
N LYS A 491 -10.41 8.85 -4.13
CA LYS A 491 -10.86 9.22 -2.78
C LYS A 491 -11.01 7.98 -1.88
N GLU A 492 -11.61 6.90 -2.39
CA GLU A 492 -11.77 5.61 -1.71
C GLU A 492 -10.40 4.97 -1.41
N PHE A 493 -9.50 4.89 -2.39
CA PHE A 493 -8.15 4.36 -2.20
C PHE A 493 -7.38 5.15 -1.15
N PHE A 494 -7.49 6.48 -1.19
CA PHE A 494 -6.85 7.36 -0.22
C PHE A 494 -7.50 7.26 1.17
N LYS A 495 -8.63 6.56 1.28
CA LYS A 495 -9.46 6.43 2.49
C LYS A 495 -9.78 7.79 3.11
N TYR A 496 -10.05 8.76 2.23
CA TYR A 496 -10.19 10.17 2.59
C TYR A 496 -11.28 10.44 3.64
N ASP A 497 -12.40 9.71 3.58
CA ASP A 497 -13.50 9.94 4.52
C ASP A 497 -13.30 9.23 5.87
N THR A 498 -12.57 8.12 5.88
CA THR A 498 -12.51 7.18 7.02
C THR A 498 -11.20 7.21 7.79
N GLU A 499 -10.08 7.54 7.14
CA GLU A 499 -8.74 7.50 7.73
C GLU A 499 -8.04 8.85 7.76
N CYS A 500 -8.49 9.82 6.97
CA CYS A 500 -7.81 11.08 6.82
C CYS A 500 -8.27 12.15 7.82
N ILE A 501 -7.33 12.58 8.65
CA ILE A 501 -7.59 13.48 9.80
C ILE A 501 -7.29 14.94 9.45
N LYS A 502 -6.49 15.15 8.40
CA LYS A 502 -6.18 16.46 7.83
C LYS A 502 -6.83 16.56 6.45
N LYS A 503 -8.13 16.86 6.44
CA LYS A 503 -8.97 17.03 5.25
C LYS A 503 -8.64 18.32 4.49
#